data_AF-B3EQR8-F1
#
_entry.id   AF-B3EQR8-F1
#
_cell.length_a   1.000
_cell.length_b   1.000
_cell.length_c   1.000
_cell.angle_alpha   90.00
_cell.angle_beta   90.00
_cell.angle_gamma   90.00
#
_symmetry.space_group_name_H-M   'P 1'
#
loop_
_entity.id
_entity.type
_entity.pdbx_description
1 polymer ?
#
loop_
_entity_poly.entity_id
_entity_poly.type
_entity_poly.pdbx_seq_one_letter_code
_entity_poly.pdbx_strand_id
1 'polypeptide(L)'
;MKRSTLTRLITAATIALTMLSAPPAMANNTFTPASTLEAAEAAAKQTYNFIAYKSQGNYGKKIAADQRLDRLNRINKEVSRVETAFAIELPRVKVLYVTDRSRGFYNYTRDEIVFSTKRLEHTLRHEFAHVIDRRIGVTGREWKSLVNQMKAQGFSPSNYAETNIEEYWAEAFAYFTAPGYGTTTEKFPAELESFITNVINQLQSTTMLASN
;
A
#
# COMPACT_ATOMS: atom_id res chain seq x y z
N MET A 1 -10.01 52.39 -29.16
CA MET A 1 -10.80 51.14 -29.14
C MET A 1 -9.87 49.95 -29.21
N LYS A 2 -10.12 48.91 -28.37
CA LYS A 2 -9.50 47.56 -28.30
C LYS A 2 -8.05 47.53 -27.79
N ARG A 3 -7.74 47.39 -26.49
CA ARG A 3 -7.91 46.23 -25.56
C ARG A 3 -7.50 44.88 -26.17
N SER A 4 -6.26 44.46 -25.91
CA SER A 4 -5.94 43.04 -25.64
C SER A 4 -4.88 42.97 -24.53
N THR A 5 -5.34 43.17 -23.30
CA THR A 5 -4.59 42.76 -22.11
C THR A 5 -4.51 41.24 -22.12
N LEU A 6 -3.31 40.71 -22.38
CA LEU A 6 -2.96 39.31 -22.12
C LEU A 6 -3.25 39.01 -20.65
N THR A 7 -4.32 38.27 -20.42
CA THR A 7 -4.61 37.63 -19.15
C THR A 7 -3.58 36.52 -18.94
N ARG A 8 -2.44 36.84 -18.32
CA ARG A 8 -1.60 35.84 -17.66
C ARG A 8 -2.39 35.30 -16.48
N LEU A 9 -3.12 34.20 -16.72
CA LEU A 9 -3.62 33.34 -15.65
C LEU A 9 -2.41 32.71 -14.98
N ILE A 10 -1.90 33.39 -13.95
CA ILE A 10 -1.10 32.76 -12.91
C ILE A 10 -2.09 31.89 -12.15
N THR A 11 -2.13 30.60 -12.47
CA THR A 11 -2.79 29.61 -11.63
C THR A 11 -2.00 29.56 -10.33
N ALA A 12 -2.44 30.34 -9.33
CA ALA A 12 -2.00 30.17 -7.97
C ALA A 12 -2.36 28.75 -7.56
N ALA A 13 -1.35 27.90 -7.38
CA ALA A 13 -1.52 26.63 -6.71
C ALA A 13 -1.90 26.96 -5.26
N THR A 14 -3.20 26.95 -4.97
CA THR A 14 -3.70 26.99 -3.61
C THR A 14 -3.18 25.73 -2.94
N ILE A 15 -2.08 25.86 -2.19
CA ILE A 15 -1.70 24.86 -1.20
C ILE A 15 -2.81 24.94 -0.16
N ALA A 16 -3.83 24.10 -0.34
CA ALA A 16 -4.73 23.80 0.75
C ALA A 16 -3.83 23.20 1.83
N LEU A 17 -3.56 23.98 2.87
CA LEU A 17 -2.98 23.50 4.10
C LEU A 17 -4.04 22.63 4.77
N THR A 18 -4.32 21.46 4.18
CA THR A 18 -4.96 20.36 4.90
C THR A 18 -4.04 20.14 6.08
N MET A 19 -4.51 20.52 7.27
CA MET A 19 -3.85 20.18 8.52
C MET A 19 -3.46 18.72 8.40
N LEU A 20 -2.15 18.47 8.32
CA LEU A 20 -1.60 17.12 8.27
C LEU A 20 -2.00 16.48 9.58
N SER A 21 -3.16 15.83 9.57
CA SER A 21 -3.48 14.81 10.54
C SER A 21 -2.33 13.84 10.43
N ALA A 22 -1.44 13.84 11.43
CA ALA A 22 -0.51 12.74 11.57
C ALA A 22 -1.33 11.44 11.39
N PRO A 23 -0.81 10.42 10.68
CA PRO A 23 -1.52 9.16 10.56
C PRO A 23 -1.99 8.77 11.96
N PRO A 24 -3.28 8.43 12.12
CA PRO A 24 -3.91 8.37 13.43
C PRO A 24 -3.07 7.48 14.35
N ALA A 25 -2.95 7.88 15.61
CA ALA A 25 -2.27 7.09 16.63
C ALA A 25 -2.76 5.65 16.51
N MET A 26 -1.87 4.78 16.03
CA MET A 26 -2.26 3.52 15.41
C MET A 26 -3.20 2.74 16.33
N ALA A 27 -4.45 2.58 15.91
CA ALA A 27 -5.43 1.84 16.69
C ALA A 27 -4.84 0.44 16.97
N ASN A 28 -4.68 0.10 18.25
CA ASN A 28 -4.50 -1.28 18.68
C ASN A 28 -5.81 -1.99 18.41
N ASN A 29 -6.02 -2.40 17.17
CA ASN A 29 -7.19 -3.17 16.82
C ASN A 29 -7.08 -4.52 17.53
N THR A 30 -8.13 -4.91 18.26
CA THR A 30 -8.21 -6.22 18.92
C THR A 30 -8.47 -7.27 17.83
N PHE A 31 -7.49 -7.50 16.96
CA PHE A 31 -7.54 -8.59 15.99
C PHE A 31 -7.55 -9.91 16.75
N THR A 32 -8.62 -10.68 16.61
CA THR A 32 -8.74 -12.02 17.15
C THR A 32 -8.27 -13.01 16.08
N PRO A 33 -7.13 -13.70 16.27
CA PRO A 33 -6.67 -14.71 15.33
C PRO A 33 -7.69 -15.85 15.19
N ALA A 34 -7.84 -16.37 13.97
CA ALA A 34 -8.65 -17.55 13.75
C ALA A 34 -8.01 -18.77 14.43
N SER A 35 -8.85 -19.64 15.01
CA SER A 35 -8.42 -20.89 15.64
C SER A 35 -8.20 -22.03 14.64
N THR A 36 -8.73 -21.90 13.41
CA THR A 36 -8.62 -22.90 12.35
C THR A 36 -8.19 -22.28 11.03
N LEU A 37 -7.56 -23.08 10.17
CA LEU A 37 -7.15 -22.64 8.82
C LEU A 37 -8.36 -22.22 7.98
N GLU A 38 -9.45 -22.97 8.06
CA GLU A 38 -10.70 -22.68 7.34
C GLU A 38 -11.28 -21.31 7.73
N ALA A 39 -11.31 -20.98 9.03
CA ALA A 39 -11.78 -19.68 9.49
C ALA A 39 -10.84 -18.55 9.04
N ALA A 40 -9.52 -18.78 9.04
CA ALA A 40 -8.55 -17.81 8.51
C ALA A 40 -8.75 -17.57 7.01
N GLU A 41 -9.00 -18.64 6.23
CA GLU A 41 -9.29 -18.58 4.79
C GLU A 41 -10.60 -17.85 4.50
N ALA A 42 -11.64 -18.07 5.31
CA ALA A 42 -12.92 -17.38 5.19
C ALA A 42 -12.78 -15.86 5.42
N ALA A 43 -12.02 -15.46 6.44
CA ALA A 43 -11.72 -14.04 6.69
C ALA A 43 -10.94 -13.43 5.53
N ALA A 44 -9.89 -14.11 5.06
CA ALA A 44 -9.09 -13.65 3.93
C ALA A 44 -9.90 -13.52 2.63
N LYS A 45 -10.95 -14.33 2.42
CA LYS A 45 -11.84 -14.22 1.24
C LYS A 45 -12.59 -12.89 1.14
N GLN A 46 -12.67 -12.14 2.23
CA GLN A 46 -13.23 -10.79 2.21
C GLN A 46 -12.34 -9.80 1.44
N THR A 47 -11.02 -10.03 1.39
CA THR A 47 -10.05 -9.18 0.70
C THR A 47 -9.49 -9.84 -0.58
N TYR A 48 -9.48 -11.18 -0.64
CA TYR A 48 -8.87 -11.96 -1.72
C TYR A 48 -9.88 -12.92 -2.35
N ASN A 49 -9.91 -13.08 -3.67
CA ASN A 49 -10.87 -14.02 -4.27
C ASN A 49 -10.44 -15.50 -4.09
N PHE A 50 -9.14 -15.77 -3.99
CA PHE A 50 -8.58 -17.11 -3.81
C PHE A 50 -7.25 -17.09 -3.06
N ILE A 51 -7.01 -18.12 -2.24
CA ILE A 51 -5.76 -18.27 -1.46
C ILE A 51 -5.08 -19.57 -1.90
N ALA A 52 -3.82 -19.44 -2.29
CA ALA A 52 -3.01 -20.52 -2.80
C ALA A 52 -1.79 -20.73 -1.89
N TYR A 53 -1.72 -21.88 -1.22
CA TYR A 53 -0.54 -22.30 -0.44
C TYR A 53 0.52 -23.02 -1.29
N LYS A 54 0.29 -23.03 -2.60
CA LYS A 54 1.18 -23.58 -3.62
C LYS A 54 1.18 -22.59 -4.77
N SER A 55 2.36 -22.12 -5.15
CA SER A 55 2.50 -21.34 -6.37
C SER A 55 2.25 -22.18 -7.62
N GLN A 56 1.74 -21.57 -8.68
CA GLN A 56 1.94 -22.12 -10.01
C GLN A 56 3.43 -21.94 -10.40
N GLY A 57 4.12 -23.01 -10.79
CA GLY A 57 5.51 -22.94 -11.27
C GLY A 57 6.56 -22.58 -10.20
N ASN A 58 7.55 -21.75 -10.57
CA ASN A 58 8.77 -21.44 -9.80
C ASN A 58 8.64 -20.30 -8.75
N TYR A 59 7.43 -19.86 -8.38
CA TYR A 59 7.31 -18.65 -7.53
C TYR A 59 7.76 -18.82 -6.07
N GLY A 60 8.06 -20.02 -5.60
CA GLY A 60 8.54 -20.24 -4.24
C GLY A 60 8.27 -21.65 -3.73
N LYS A 61 8.75 -21.97 -2.52
CA LYS A 61 8.46 -23.25 -1.88
C LYS A 61 7.08 -23.20 -1.23
N LYS A 62 6.42 -24.37 -1.20
CA LYS A 62 5.14 -24.59 -0.51
C LYS A 62 5.31 -24.36 0.99
N ILE A 63 4.35 -23.67 1.60
CA ILE A 63 4.27 -23.53 3.07
C ILE A 63 3.86 -24.86 3.70
N ALA A 64 4.61 -25.27 4.73
CA ALA A 64 4.30 -26.44 5.54
C ALA A 64 2.91 -26.31 6.18
N ALA A 65 2.15 -27.41 6.27
CA ALA A 65 0.72 -27.36 6.62
C ALA A 65 0.47 -26.76 8.01
N ASP A 66 1.32 -27.09 8.97
CA ASP A 66 1.37 -26.58 10.34
C ASP A 66 1.64 -25.07 10.44
N GLN A 67 2.26 -24.47 9.43
CA GLN A 67 2.56 -23.04 9.41
C GLN A 67 1.48 -22.18 8.74
N ARG A 68 0.56 -22.77 7.97
CA ARG A 68 -0.38 -22.00 7.14
C ARG A 68 -1.31 -21.10 7.95
N LEU A 69 -1.80 -21.61 9.09
CA LEU A 69 -2.70 -20.86 9.96
C LEU A 69 -2.01 -19.61 10.52
N ASP A 70 -0.81 -19.76 11.08
CA ASP A 70 -0.03 -18.63 11.61
C ASP A 70 0.23 -17.58 10.53
N ARG A 71 0.71 -18.02 9.35
CA ARG A 71 1.01 -17.11 8.24
C ARG A 71 -0.22 -16.36 7.77
N LEU A 72 -1.36 -17.04 7.62
CA LEU A 72 -2.58 -16.38 7.17
C LEU A 72 -3.17 -15.45 8.23
N ASN A 73 -3.12 -15.83 9.52
CA ASN A 73 -3.52 -14.93 10.60
C ASN A 73 -2.67 -13.65 10.64
N ARG A 74 -1.36 -13.74 10.37
CA ARG A 74 -0.50 -12.56 10.25
C ARG A 74 -0.88 -11.66 9.08
N ILE A 75 -1.19 -12.25 7.92
CA ILE A 75 -1.67 -11.51 6.74
C ILE A 75 -2.98 -10.79 7.07
N ASN A 76 -3.97 -11.51 7.61
CA ASN A 76 -5.28 -10.95 7.95
C ASN A 76 -5.17 -9.85 9.01
N LYS A 77 -4.31 -10.04 10.02
CA LYS A 77 -4.03 -9.02 11.03
C LYS A 77 -3.51 -7.74 10.40
N GLU A 78 -2.56 -7.86 9.48
CA GLU A 78 -1.93 -6.70 8.87
C GLU A 78 -2.86 -5.97 7.90
N VAL A 79 -3.65 -6.70 7.10
CA VAL A 79 -4.72 -6.13 6.27
C VAL A 79 -5.69 -5.35 7.14
N SER A 80 -6.29 -6.01 8.15
CA SER A 80 -7.25 -5.39 9.06
C SER A 80 -6.68 -4.15 9.75
N ARG A 81 -5.41 -4.21 10.15
CA ARG A 81 -4.72 -3.06 10.77
C ARG A 81 -4.59 -1.89 9.80
N VAL A 82 -4.12 -2.12 8.57
CA VAL A 82 -3.97 -1.05 7.57
C VAL A 82 -5.32 -0.43 7.24
N GLU A 83 -6.32 -1.27 6.94
CA GLU A 83 -7.67 -0.83 6.60
C GLU A 83 -8.30 -0.01 7.73
N THR A 84 -8.19 -0.48 8.97
CA THR A 84 -8.73 0.23 10.14
C THR A 84 -7.95 1.52 10.42
N ALA A 85 -6.62 1.48 10.41
CA ALA A 85 -5.79 2.64 10.73
C ALA A 85 -5.97 3.77 9.73
N PHE A 86 -6.21 3.45 8.46
CA PHE A 86 -6.36 4.46 7.41
C PHE A 86 -7.80 4.64 6.94
N ALA A 87 -8.76 3.95 7.56
CA ALA A 87 -10.18 3.93 7.17
C ALA A 87 -10.40 3.66 5.67
N ILE A 88 -9.60 2.75 5.09
CA ILE A 88 -9.66 2.34 3.68
C ILE A 88 -10.05 0.87 3.57
N GLU A 89 -10.49 0.46 2.38
CA GLU A 89 -10.46 -0.94 1.97
C GLU A 89 -9.31 -1.15 0.99
N LEU A 90 -8.48 -2.17 1.24
CA LEU A 90 -7.43 -2.52 0.29
C LEU A 90 -8.05 -3.15 -0.96
N PRO A 91 -7.58 -2.79 -2.17
CA PRO A 91 -8.17 -3.28 -3.39
C PRO A 91 -8.07 -4.80 -3.50
N ARG A 92 -9.19 -5.45 -3.85
CA ARG A 92 -9.24 -6.90 -4.04
C ARG A 92 -8.26 -7.36 -5.12
N VAL A 93 -7.62 -8.49 -4.88
CA VAL A 93 -6.85 -9.24 -5.88
C VAL A 93 -7.43 -10.62 -6.13
N LYS A 94 -7.21 -11.14 -7.33
CA LYS A 94 -7.73 -12.45 -7.75
C LYS A 94 -7.14 -13.60 -6.94
N VAL A 95 -5.83 -13.63 -6.75
CA VAL A 95 -5.15 -14.70 -6.02
C VAL A 95 -4.10 -14.17 -5.08
N LEU A 96 -4.10 -14.71 -3.87
CA LEU A 96 -3.01 -14.56 -2.93
C LEU A 96 -2.22 -15.87 -2.83
N TYR A 97 -0.92 -15.83 -3.17
CA TYR A 97 0.00 -16.92 -2.91
C TYR A 97 0.77 -16.71 -1.61
N VAL A 98 0.56 -17.62 -0.66
CA VAL A 98 1.34 -17.69 0.58
C VAL A 98 2.45 -18.72 0.35
N THR A 99 3.68 -18.24 0.14
CA THR A 99 4.83 -19.10 -0.22
C THR A 99 6.09 -18.70 0.52
N ASP A 100 7.02 -19.65 0.70
CA ASP A 100 8.37 -19.34 1.19
C ASP A 100 9.26 -18.96 0.01
N ARG A 101 9.34 -17.65 -0.26
CA ARG A 101 10.27 -17.06 -1.24
C ARG A 101 11.14 -15.98 -0.58
N SER A 102 12.29 -15.70 -1.19
CA SER A 102 13.17 -14.60 -0.77
C SER A 102 12.56 -13.21 -0.95
N ARG A 103 11.61 -13.04 -1.88
CA ARG A 103 11.05 -11.74 -2.27
C ARG A 103 9.57 -11.84 -2.65
N GLY A 104 8.78 -10.82 -2.31
CA GLY A 104 7.41 -10.69 -2.81
C GLY A 104 7.38 -10.16 -4.24
N PHE A 105 6.23 -10.30 -4.90
CA PHE A 105 5.92 -9.52 -6.09
C PHE A 105 4.41 -9.54 -6.39
N TYR A 106 3.92 -8.48 -7.02
CA TYR A 106 2.61 -8.40 -7.64
C TYR A 106 2.69 -8.68 -9.14
N ASN A 107 1.87 -9.61 -9.64
CA ASN A 107 1.71 -9.90 -11.06
C ASN A 107 0.47 -9.18 -11.59
N TYR A 108 0.65 -8.02 -12.22
CA TYR A 108 -0.44 -7.21 -12.76
C TYR A 108 -1.23 -7.90 -13.89
N THR A 109 -0.64 -8.86 -14.61
CA THR A 109 -1.29 -9.53 -15.74
C THR A 109 -2.33 -10.55 -15.26
N ARG A 110 -2.03 -11.22 -14.14
CA ARG A 110 -2.91 -12.25 -13.56
C ARG A 110 -3.68 -11.76 -12.34
N ASP A 111 -3.34 -10.58 -11.87
CA ASP A 111 -3.85 -9.95 -10.66
C ASP A 111 -3.61 -10.82 -9.41
N GLU A 112 -2.35 -11.17 -9.20
CA GLU A 112 -1.93 -12.10 -8.14
C GLU A 112 -0.81 -11.51 -7.31
N ILE A 113 -0.85 -11.69 -5.99
CA ILE A 113 0.24 -11.33 -5.09
C ILE A 113 0.95 -12.61 -4.62
N VAL A 114 2.28 -12.58 -4.60
CA VAL A 114 3.10 -13.60 -3.92
C VAL A 114 3.82 -12.94 -2.75
N PHE A 115 3.60 -13.42 -1.53
CA PHE A 115 4.28 -12.89 -0.35
C PHE A 115 5.59 -13.60 -0.01
N SER A 116 6.53 -12.83 0.55
CA SER A 116 7.73 -13.32 1.22
C SER A 116 7.47 -13.43 2.73
N THR A 117 7.77 -14.59 3.31
CA THR A 117 7.57 -14.86 4.74
C THR A 117 8.64 -14.26 5.65
N LYS A 118 9.73 -13.68 5.10
CA LYS A 118 10.82 -13.06 5.88
C LYS A 118 10.47 -11.68 6.43
N ARG A 119 9.72 -10.87 5.69
CA ARG A 119 9.25 -9.52 6.09
C ARG A 119 7.78 -9.38 5.68
N LEU A 120 6.95 -10.29 6.16
CA LEU A 120 5.59 -10.52 5.67
C LEU A 120 4.77 -9.23 5.68
N GLU A 121 4.78 -8.49 6.78
CA GLU A 121 3.96 -7.29 6.96
C GLU A 121 4.42 -6.16 6.04
N HIS A 122 5.74 -5.93 5.94
CA HIS A 122 6.30 -4.96 4.98
C HIS A 122 5.98 -5.33 3.53
N THR A 123 6.23 -6.60 3.19
CA THR A 123 5.97 -7.12 1.84
C THR A 123 4.49 -6.98 1.51
N LEU A 124 3.60 -7.21 2.48
CA LEU A 124 2.17 -7.02 2.29
C LEU A 124 1.85 -5.60 1.85
N ARG A 125 2.28 -4.61 2.63
CA ARG A 125 2.02 -3.20 2.32
C ARG A 125 2.66 -2.80 0.99
N HIS A 126 3.88 -3.28 0.73
CA HIS A 126 4.60 -3.04 -0.53
C HIS A 126 3.85 -3.58 -1.75
N GLU A 127 3.43 -4.86 -1.73
CA GLU A 127 2.73 -5.43 -2.89
C GLU A 127 1.35 -4.82 -3.09
N PHE A 128 0.63 -4.48 -2.00
CA PHE A 128 -0.64 -3.77 -2.13
C PHE A 128 -0.49 -2.36 -2.68
N ALA A 129 0.62 -1.68 -2.43
CA ALA A 129 0.89 -0.40 -3.07
C ALA A 129 0.95 -0.54 -4.59
N HIS A 130 1.57 -1.61 -5.12
CA HIS A 130 1.54 -1.91 -6.56
C HIS A 130 0.12 -2.20 -7.06
N VAL A 131 -0.72 -2.86 -6.27
CA VAL A 131 -2.14 -3.05 -6.61
C VAL A 131 -2.87 -1.71 -6.67
N ILE A 132 -2.72 -0.87 -5.64
CA ILE A 132 -3.32 0.47 -5.56
C ILE A 132 -2.91 1.27 -6.80
N ASP A 133 -1.62 1.33 -7.10
CA ASP A 133 -1.12 2.01 -8.29
C ASP A 133 -1.79 1.49 -9.57
N ARG A 134 -1.89 0.16 -9.71
CA ARG A 134 -2.56 -0.44 -10.86
C ARG A 134 -4.05 -0.09 -10.97
N ARG A 135 -4.74 0.09 -9.85
CA ARG A 135 -6.19 0.38 -9.81
C ARG A 135 -6.52 1.84 -10.07
N ILE A 136 -5.72 2.77 -9.54
CA ILE A 136 -6.05 4.21 -9.57
C ILE A 136 -5.00 5.08 -10.26
N GLY A 137 -3.90 4.50 -10.76
CA GLY A 137 -2.89 5.19 -11.55
C GLY A 137 -2.06 6.19 -10.75
N VAL A 138 -1.46 5.75 -9.64
CA VAL A 138 -0.70 6.60 -8.72
C VAL A 138 0.59 7.13 -9.35
N THR A 139 1.34 6.28 -10.06
CA THR A 139 2.70 6.56 -10.55
C THR A 139 2.74 7.40 -11.83
N GLY A 140 1.80 8.34 -11.97
CA GLY A 140 1.67 9.27 -13.08
C GLY A 140 2.67 10.44 -13.08
N ARG A 141 2.33 11.50 -13.82
CA ARG A 141 3.20 12.68 -14.00
C ARG A 141 3.53 13.39 -12.70
N GLU A 142 2.53 13.57 -11.83
CA GLU A 142 2.69 14.25 -10.54
C GLU A 142 3.68 13.49 -9.65
N TRP A 143 3.46 12.17 -9.50
CA TRP A 143 4.37 11.29 -8.78
C TRP A 143 5.81 11.38 -9.32
N LYS A 144 5.98 11.30 -10.64
CA LYS A 144 7.30 11.42 -11.26
C LYS A 144 7.99 12.74 -10.93
N SER A 145 7.25 13.85 -10.92
CA SER A 145 7.78 15.16 -10.54
C SER A 145 8.21 15.19 -9.07
N LEU A 146 7.38 14.63 -8.18
CA LEU A 146 7.67 14.54 -6.76
C LEU A 146 8.92 13.69 -6.48
N VAL A 147 9.04 12.51 -7.10
CA VAL A 147 10.22 11.64 -6.96
C VAL A 147 11.49 12.36 -7.40
N ASN A 148 11.45 13.12 -8.50
CA ASN A 148 12.60 13.91 -8.94
C ASN A 148 12.98 14.99 -7.91
N GLN A 149 12.00 15.65 -7.30
CA GLN A 149 12.23 16.62 -6.23
C GLN A 149 12.86 15.97 -5.00
N MET A 150 12.34 14.81 -4.56
CA MET A 150 12.88 14.06 -3.42
C MET A 150 14.34 13.65 -3.67
N LYS A 151 14.64 13.12 -4.87
CA LYS A 151 16.00 12.75 -5.27
C LYS A 151 16.94 13.96 -5.31
N ALA A 152 16.48 15.11 -5.78
CA ALA A 152 17.26 16.36 -5.77
C ALA A 152 17.56 16.85 -4.35
N GLN A 153 16.71 16.53 -3.38
CA GLN A 153 16.92 16.79 -1.94
C GLN A 153 17.76 15.71 -1.24
N GLY A 154 18.18 14.66 -1.97
CA GLY A 154 18.93 13.53 -1.40
C GLY A 154 18.08 12.59 -0.54
N PHE A 155 16.75 12.63 -0.68
CA PHE A 155 15.84 11.77 0.07
C PHE A 155 15.40 10.54 -0.76
N SER A 156 15.35 9.38 -0.10
CA SER A 156 14.71 8.16 -0.60
C SER A 156 14.10 7.37 0.57
N PRO A 157 12.89 6.78 0.46
CA PRO A 157 12.30 5.95 1.51
C PRO A 157 13.18 4.77 1.91
N SER A 158 13.91 4.21 0.95
CA SER A 158 14.89 3.13 1.16
C SER A 158 15.85 3.03 -0.03
N ASN A 159 16.95 2.30 0.13
CA ASN A 159 17.83 1.97 -1.01
C ASN A 159 17.07 1.22 -2.11
N TYR A 160 16.05 0.46 -1.73
CA TYR A 160 15.30 -0.35 -2.67
C TYR A 160 14.32 0.48 -3.52
N ALA A 161 13.78 1.56 -2.95
CA ALA A 161 12.96 2.57 -3.64
C ALA A 161 13.65 3.22 -4.84
N GLU A 162 14.98 3.21 -4.90
CA GLU A 162 15.73 3.83 -5.99
C GLU A 162 15.67 3.06 -7.31
N THR A 163 15.20 1.81 -7.28
CA THR A 163 15.16 0.90 -8.44
C THR A 163 14.37 1.47 -9.61
N ASN A 164 13.16 1.99 -9.37
CA ASN A 164 12.30 2.66 -10.35
C ASN A 164 11.19 3.45 -9.61
N ILE A 165 10.32 4.14 -10.35
CA ILE A 165 9.31 5.02 -9.74
C ILE A 165 8.19 4.24 -9.04
N GLU A 166 7.90 3.03 -9.50
CA GLU A 166 6.88 2.14 -8.95
C GLU A 166 7.34 1.54 -7.60
N GLU A 167 8.59 1.11 -7.53
CA GLU A 167 9.23 0.65 -6.29
C GLU A 167 9.38 1.78 -5.28
N TYR A 168 9.60 3.01 -5.75
CA TYR A 168 9.59 4.19 -4.90
C TYR A 168 8.24 4.39 -4.22
N TRP A 169 7.15 4.25 -4.99
CA TRP A 169 5.79 4.33 -4.46
C TRP A 169 5.53 3.20 -3.47
N ALA A 170 5.89 1.97 -3.83
CA ALA A 170 5.62 0.81 -3.01
C ALA A 170 6.37 0.84 -1.67
N GLU A 171 7.63 1.27 -1.67
CA GLU A 171 8.39 1.46 -0.43
C GLU A 171 7.84 2.64 0.38
N ALA A 172 7.55 3.78 -0.25
CA ALA A 172 6.98 4.93 0.45
C ALA A 172 5.67 4.55 1.16
N PHE A 173 4.74 3.91 0.46
CA PHE A 173 3.51 3.43 1.08
C PHE A 173 3.77 2.43 2.21
N ALA A 174 4.67 1.46 2.00
CA ALA A 174 4.95 0.41 2.98
C ALA A 174 5.55 0.93 4.29
N TYR A 175 6.39 1.96 4.23
CA TYR A 175 6.97 2.62 5.40
C TYR A 175 6.00 3.59 6.06
N PHE A 176 5.30 4.42 5.27
CA PHE A 176 4.31 5.38 5.79
C PHE A 176 3.19 4.68 6.58
N THR A 177 2.77 3.51 6.10
CA THR A 177 1.70 2.72 6.73
C THR A 177 2.20 1.73 7.78
N ALA A 178 3.51 1.69 8.08
CA ALA A 178 4.11 0.78 9.04
C ALA A 178 3.76 1.13 10.49
N PRO A 179 3.74 0.14 11.41
CA PRO A 179 3.67 0.44 12.83
C PRO A 179 4.88 1.25 13.28
N GLY A 180 4.62 2.33 14.00
CA GLY A 180 5.66 3.22 14.52
C GLY A 180 6.15 4.29 13.55
N TYR A 181 5.50 4.45 12.40
CA TYR A 181 5.77 5.59 11.52
C TYR A 181 5.54 6.93 12.26
N GLY A 182 6.53 7.82 12.22
CA GLY A 182 6.51 9.08 12.94
C GLY A 182 6.74 9.00 14.45
N THR A 183 7.00 7.81 15.00
CA THR A 183 7.39 7.61 16.40
C THR A 183 8.75 6.92 16.53
N THR A 184 8.90 5.74 15.94
CA THR A 184 10.16 4.97 15.90
C THR A 184 10.81 4.96 14.53
N THR A 185 10.05 5.29 13.49
CA THR A 185 10.55 5.53 12.12
C THR A 185 10.45 7.01 11.81
N GLU A 186 11.50 7.57 11.20
CA GLU A 186 11.53 8.98 10.81
C GLU A 186 10.41 9.30 9.82
N LYS A 187 9.88 10.52 9.94
CA LYS A 187 8.88 11.04 9.01
C LYS A 187 9.53 11.38 7.68
N PHE A 188 8.76 11.21 6.63
CA PHE A 188 9.11 11.65 5.28
C PHE A 188 9.01 13.17 5.13
N PRO A 189 9.61 13.74 4.08
CA PRO A 189 9.33 15.09 3.65
C PRO A 189 7.82 15.32 3.49
N ALA A 190 7.34 16.49 3.91
CA ALA A 190 5.92 16.79 4.01
C ALA A 190 5.18 16.66 2.68
N GLU A 191 5.84 16.98 1.56
CA GLU A 191 5.29 16.83 0.21
C GLU A 191 5.03 15.36 -0.13
N LEU A 192 5.91 14.46 0.31
CA LEU A 192 5.72 13.02 0.14
C LEU A 192 4.60 12.49 1.04
N GLU A 193 4.56 12.89 2.31
CA GLU A 193 3.45 12.53 3.21
C GLU A 193 2.10 13.02 2.67
N SER A 194 2.05 14.25 2.15
CA SER A 194 0.84 14.83 1.57
C SER A 194 0.37 14.04 0.35
N PHE A 195 1.27 13.68 -0.56
CA PHE A 195 0.92 12.86 -1.72
C PHE A 195 0.35 11.50 -1.31
N ILE A 196 1.02 10.78 -0.39
CA ILE A 196 0.55 9.47 0.09
C ILE A 196 -0.82 9.61 0.77
N THR A 197 -1.01 10.65 1.57
CA THR A 197 -2.29 10.94 2.25
C THR A 197 -3.41 11.20 1.25
N ASN A 198 -3.14 11.94 0.17
CA ASN A 198 -4.13 12.19 -0.89
C ASN A 198 -4.56 10.90 -1.58
N VAL A 199 -3.61 9.99 -1.84
CA VAL A 199 -3.91 8.66 -2.39
C VAL A 199 -4.79 7.86 -1.42
N ILE A 200 -4.48 7.87 -0.13
CA ILE A 200 -5.30 7.21 0.91
C ILE A 200 -6.73 7.78 0.92
N ASN A 201 -6.88 9.11 0.89
CA ASN A 201 -8.19 9.77 0.87
C ASN A 201 -9.01 9.39 -0.37
N GLN A 202 -8.35 9.19 -1.53
CA GLN A 202 -9.01 8.71 -2.74
C GLN A 202 -9.56 7.28 -2.56
N LEU A 203 -8.84 6.41 -1.85
CA LEU A 203 -9.31 5.05 -1.53
C LEU A 203 -10.51 5.07 -0.59
N GLN A 204 -10.52 5.96 0.41
CA GLN A 204 -11.67 6.15 1.32
C GLN A 204 -12.93 6.55 0.54
N SER A 205 -12.78 7.51 -0.38
CA SER A 205 -13.89 8.01 -1.21
C SER A 205 -14.46 6.93 -2.14
N THR A 206 -13.59 6.07 -2.68
CA THR A 206 -14.02 4.93 -3.52
C THR A 206 -14.81 3.90 -2.71
N THR A 207 -14.39 3.65 -1.47
CA THR A 207 -15.07 2.73 -0.54
C THR A 207 -16.49 3.20 -0.20
N MET A 208 -16.69 4.50 0.02
CA MET A 208 -18.02 5.06 0.29
C MET A 208 -18.97 4.96 -0.92
N LEU A 209 -18.45 4.98 -2.16
CA LEU A 209 -19.27 4.84 -3.36
C LEU A 209 -19.71 3.40 -3.62
N ALA A 210 -18.96 2.40 -3.16
CA ALA A 210 -19.30 0.99 -3.30
C ALA A 210 -20.31 0.48 -2.25
N SER A 211 -20.47 1.22 -1.14
CA SER A 211 -21.32 0.86 0.00
C SER A 211 -22.72 1.52 0.01
N ASN A 212 -23.05 2.30 -1.03
CA ASN A 212 -24.37 2.91 -1.25
C ASN A 212 -25.06 2.31 -2.46
#